data_AF-A0A1W1HQP5-F1
#
_entry.id   AF-A0A1W1HQP5-F1
#
_cell.length_a   1.000
_cell.length_b   1.000
_cell.length_c   1.000
_cell.angle_alpha   90.00
_cell.angle_beta   90.00
_cell.angle_gamma   90.00
#
_symmetry.space_group_name_H-M   'P 1'
#
loop_
_entity.id
_entity.type
_entity.pdbx_description
1 polymer ?
#
loop_
_entity_poly.entity_id
_entity_poly.type
_entity_poly.pdbx_seq_one_letter_code
_entity_poly.pdbx_strand_id
1 'polypeptide(L)'
;MVGLVPPYNSDDDRSEGDDMTELYETEALIIRELEQQGPCRLDALAYRFPACTWNQIFIAVDALSREGTISLQPRAGCQYLVSLASVHAHTLHHFDPDRRVAETRQHTGRSYGR
;
A
#
# COMPACT_ATOMS: atom_id res chain seq x y z
N MET A 1 3.70 -55.72 29.23
CA MET A 1 3.39 -54.49 30.00
C MET A 1 3.85 -53.32 29.16
N VAL A 2 2.89 -52.61 28.57
CA VAL A 2 3.14 -51.58 27.56
C VAL A 2 3.55 -50.32 28.29
N GLY A 3 4.73 -49.78 27.96
CA GLY A 3 5.22 -48.53 28.52
C GLY A 3 4.27 -47.39 28.16
N LEU A 4 3.65 -46.79 29.17
CA LEU A 4 2.90 -45.55 29.03
C LEU A 4 3.91 -44.41 29.00
N VAL A 5 4.30 -44.03 27.78
CA VAL A 5 4.86 -42.72 27.49
C VAL A 5 3.74 -41.70 27.76
N PRO A 6 3.94 -40.69 28.62
CA PRO A 6 2.95 -39.62 28.76
C PRO A 6 2.78 -38.92 27.41
N PRO A 7 1.55 -38.61 26.98
CA PRO A 7 1.33 -37.93 25.72
C PRO A 7 1.98 -36.55 25.81
N TYR A 8 2.62 -36.20 24.70
CA TYR A 8 3.15 -34.90 24.36
C TYR A 8 2.33 -33.77 25.00
N ASN A 9 2.98 -32.95 25.83
CA ASN A 9 2.40 -31.73 26.39
C ASN A 9 2.24 -30.72 25.24
N SER A 10 1.16 -30.86 24.46
CA SER A 10 0.77 -29.94 23.39
C SER A 10 -0.06 -28.80 23.97
N ASP A 11 0.50 -28.09 24.95
CA ASP A 11 0.10 -26.71 25.26
C ASP A 11 0.87 -25.73 24.36
N ASP A 12 1.14 -26.13 23.11
CA ASP A 12 1.58 -25.21 22.07
C ASP A 12 0.30 -24.60 21.46
N ASP A 13 -0.36 -23.79 22.27
CA ASP A 13 -1.42 -22.88 21.85
C ASP A 13 -0.76 -21.79 21.01
N ARG A 14 -0.50 -22.13 19.74
CA ARG A 14 -0.69 -21.28 18.57
C ARG A 14 -0.43 -19.78 18.81
N SER A 15 0.82 -19.38 19.02
CA SER A 15 1.22 -17.95 19.02
C SER A 15 1.39 -17.35 17.60
N GLU A 16 0.70 -17.89 16.60
CA GLU A 16 0.69 -17.38 15.21
C GLU A 16 -0.60 -16.61 14.87
N GLY A 17 -1.49 -16.42 15.86
CA GLY A 17 -2.74 -15.67 15.71
C GLY A 17 -2.59 -14.16 15.84
N ASP A 18 -1.73 -13.69 16.76
CA ASP A 18 -1.59 -12.26 17.07
C ASP A 18 -1.07 -11.44 15.88
N ASP A 19 -0.05 -11.92 15.16
CA ASP A 19 0.56 -11.19 14.03
C ASP A 19 -0.41 -11.05 12.84
N MET A 20 -1.23 -12.07 12.59
CA MET A 20 -2.24 -12.02 11.52
C MET A 20 -3.39 -11.07 11.89
N THR A 21 -3.82 -11.06 13.15
CA THR A 21 -4.87 -10.14 13.62
C THR A 21 -4.42 -8.68 13.59
N GLU A 22 -3.17 -8.38 13.97
CA GLU A 22 -2.63 -7.02 13.93
C GLU A 22 -2.61 -6.44 12.50
N LEU A 23 -2.38 -7.29 11.49
CA LEU A 23 -2.41 -6.88 10.09
C LEU A 23 -3.83 -6.55 9.62
N TYR A 24 -4.81 -7.40 9.91
CA TYR A 24 -6.22 -7.12 9.58
C TYR A 24 -6.75 -5.87 10.28
N GLU A 25 -6.33 -5.63 11.52
CA GLU A 25 -6.66 -4.40 12.24
C GLU A 25 -6.01 -3.18 11.58
N THR A 26 -4.75 -3.29 11.17
CA THR A 26 -4.04 -2.22 10.44
C THR A 26 -4.72 -1.90 9.10
N GLU A 27 -5.15 -2.92 8.34
CA GLU A 27 -5.90 -2.75 7.10
C GLU A 27 -7.21 -1.99 7.33
N ALA A 28 -8.00 -2.43 8.31
CA ALA A 28 -9.27 -1.79 8.65
C ALA A 28 -9.08 -0.33 9.10
N LEU A 29 -8.02 -0.03 9.85
CA LEU A 29 -7.66 1.32 10.26
C LEU A 29 -7.32 2.21 9.06
N ILE A 30 -6.53 1.70 8.10
CA ILE A 30 -6.18 2.44 6.88
C ILE A 30 -7.43 2.74 6.06
N ILE A 31 -8.31 1.76 5.84
CA ILE A 31 -9.56 1.95 5.10
C ILE A 31 -10.41 3.03 5.78
N ARG A 32 -10.66 2.87 7.07
CA ARG A 32 -11.50 3.79 7.86
C ARG A 32 -10.94 5.22 7.87
N GLU A 33 -9.62 5.37 7.85
CA GLU A 33 -8.98 6.68 7.79
C GLU A 33 -9.16 7.33 6.42
N LEU A 34 -9.00 6.55 5.34
CA LEU A 34 -9.23 7.04 3.99
C LEU A 34 -10.71 7.37 3.74
N GLU A 35 -11.65 6.67 4.38
CA GLU A 35 -13.09 6.98 4.31
C GLU A 35 -13.43 8.30 5.01
N GLN A 36 -12.84 8.56 6.17
CA GLN A 36 -13.13 9.75 6.97
C GLN A 36 -12.39 11.00 6.51
N GLN A 37 -11.10 10.87 6.17
CA GLN A 37 -10.21 12.00 5.87
C GLN A 37 -9.94 12.14 4.36
N GLY A 38 -10.30 11.13 3.56
CA GLY A 38 -9.98 11.09 2.14
C GLY A 38 -8.53 10.66 1.85
N PRO A 39 -8.05 10.88 0.62
CA PRO A 39 -6.74 10.41 0.18
C PRO A 39 -5.60 11.07 0.95
N CYS A 40 -4.66 10.28 1.46
CA CYS A 40 -3.57 10.74 2.31
C CYS A 40 -2.21 10.21 1.85
N ARG A 41 -1.13 10.81 2.34
CA ARG A 41 0.24 10.34 2.03
C ARG A 41 0.57 9.11 2.85
N LEU A 42 1.40 8.22 2.31
CA LEU A 42 1.90 7.04 3.04
C LEU A 42 2.60 7.43 4.35
N ASP A 43 3.43 8.47 4.33
CA ASP A 43 4.10 9.01 5.52
C ASP A 43 3.12 9.54 6.59
N ALA A 44 1.97 10.06 6.15
CA ALA A 44 0.94 10.52 7.07
C ALA A 44 0.24 9.35 7.79
N LEU A 45 0.14 8.17 7.16
CA LEU A 45 -0.36 6.97 7.82
C LEU A 45 0.58 6.57 8.98
N ALA A 46 1.89 6.54 8.73
CA ALA A 46 2.87 6.23 9.78
C ALA A 46 2.85 7.23 10.95
N TYR A 47 2.58 8.51 10.67
CA TYR A 47 2.43 9.51 11.73
C TYR A 47 1.12 9.34 12.53
N ARG A 48 0.02 8.93 11.87
CA ARG A 48 -1.30 8.80 12.50
C ARG A 48 -1.49 7.49 13.26
N PHE A 49 -0.74 6.45 12.91
CA PHE A 49 -0.78 5.14 13.55
C PHE A 49 0.54 4.85 14.28
N PRO A 50 0.84 5.56 15.40
CA PRO A 50 2.07 5.31 16.16
C PRO A 50 2.10 3.94 16.84
N ALA A 51 0.96 3.25 16.93
CA ALA A 51 0.84 1.89 17.43
C ALA A 51 1.28 0.83 16.40
N CYS A 52 1.27 1.17 15.11
CA CYS A 52 1.63 0.24 14.03
C CYS A 52 3.08 0.50 13.58
N THR A 53 3.80 -0.57 13.27
CA THR A 53 5.14 -0.41 12.68
C THR A 53 5.05 -0.05 11.19
N TRP A 54 6.10 0.59 10.66
CA TRP A 54 6.20 0.85 9.21
C TRP A 54 6.07 -0.43 8.36
N ASN A 55 6.53 -1.57 8.89
CA ASN A 55 6.40 -2.87 8.22
C ASN A 55 4.94 -3.31 8.14
N GLN A 56 4.18 -3.22 9.23
CA GLN A 56 2.75 -3.56 9.26
C GLN A 56 1.95 -2.66 8.32
N ILE A 57 2.23 -1.35 8.33
CA ILE A 57 1.58 -0.39 7.41
C ILE A 57 1.91 -0.75 5.96
N PHE A 58 3.17 -1.09 5.65
CA PHE A 58 3.57 -1.45 4.29
C PHE A 58 2.91 -2.75 3.82
N ILE A 59 2.87 -3.78 4.67
CA ILE A 59 2.21 -5.06 4.36
C ILE A 59 0.71 -4.85 4.13
N ALA A 60 0.04 -4.11 5.02
CA ALA A 60 -1.39 -3.82 4.90
C ALA A 60 -1.69 -3.00 3.63
N VAL A 61 -0.88 -1.98 3.32
CA VAL A 61 -1.02 -1.20 2.10
C VAL A 61 -0.78 -2.05 0.85
N ASP A 62 0.22 -2.92 0.85
CA ASP A 62 0.48 -3.84 -0.27
C ASP A 62 -0.68 -4.81 -0.48
N ALA A 63 -1.21 -5.40 0.60
CA ALA A 63 -2.36 -6.31 0.57
C ALA A 63 -3.61 -5.61 0.00
N LEU A 64 -3.98 -4.46 0.56
CA LEU A 64 -5.12 -3.66 0.10
C LEU A 64 -4.97 -3.18 -1.35
N SER A 65 -3.74 -2.88 -1.77
CA SER A 65 -3.45 -2.47 -3.15
C SER A 65 -3.57 -3.63 -4.13
N ARG A 66 -3.20 -4.86 -3.72
CA ARG A 66 -3.36 -6.08 -4.53
C ARG A 66 -4.81 -6.51 -4.63
N GLU A 67 -5.58 -6.33 -3.57
CA GLU A 67 -7.02 -6.58 -3.56
C GLU A 67 -7.78 -5.57 -4.43
N GLY A 68 -7.20 -4.39 -4.64
CA GLY A 68 -7.83 -3.30 -5.38
C GLY A 68 -8.81 -2.48 -4.53
N THR A 69 -8.68 -2.57 -3.21
CA THR A 69 -9.44 -1.78 -2.23
C THR A 69 -8.87 -0.36 -2.12
N ILE A 70 -7.55 -0.21 -2.28
CA ILE A 70 -6.88 1.09 -2.36
C ILE A 70 -6.08 1.22 -3.66
N SER A 71 -5.80 2.46 -4.03
CA SER A 71 -4.90 2.81 -5.14
C SER A 71 -3.71 3.61 -4.61
N LEU A 72 -2.51 3.21 -5.05
CA LEU A 72 -1.25 3.87 -4.77
C LEU A 72 -0.81 4.69 -5.98
N GLN A 73 -0.73 6.01 -5.81
CA GLN A 73 -0.27 6.91 -6.86
C GLN A 73 1.09 7.50 -6.47
N PRO A 74 2.16 7.23 -7.24
CA PRO A 74 3.45 7.85 -7.02
C PRO A 74 3.38 9.36 -7.32
N ARG A 75 4.00 10.17 -6.46
CA ARG A 75 4.17 11.62 -6.64
C ARG A 75 5.67 11.96 -6.65
N ALA A 76 5.98 13.20 -7.03
CA ALA A 76 7.35 13.70 -7.04
C ALA A 76 7.99 13.59 -5.63
N GLY A 77 9.30 13.31 -5.60
CA GLY A 77 10.06 13.24 -4.35
C GLY A 77 9.82 12.00 -3.50
N CYS A 78 9.61 10.83 -4.13
CA CYS A 78 9.41 9.54 -3.45
C CYS A 78 8.20 9.50 -2.50
N GLN A 79 7.18 10.31 -2.80
CA GLN A 79 5.95 10.35 -2.02
C GLN A 79 4.89 9.46 -2.67
N TYR A 80 4.18 8.69 -1.86
CA TYR A 80 3.05 7.88 -2.31
C TYR A 80 1.77 8.46 -1.75
N LEU A 81 0.80 8.70 -2.64
CA LEU A 81 -0.56 9.03 -2.27
C LEU A 81 -1.37 7.74 -2.23
N VAL A 82 -2.04 7.53 -1.11
CA VAL A 82 -2.94 6.41 -0.86
C VAL A 82 -4.36 6.95 -0.95
N SER A 83 -5.19 6.32 -1.77
CA SER A 83 -6.61 6.69 -1.95
C SER A 83 -7.47 5.44 -1.99
N LEU A 84 -8.72 5.49 -1.53
CA LEU A 84 -9.66 4.40 -1.75
C LEU A 84 -9.89 4.22 -3.26
N ALA A 85 -9.79 2.99 -3.73
CA ALA A 85 -10.16 2.66 -5.08
C ALA A 85 -11.69 2.69 -5.16
N SER A 86 -12.24 3.61 -5.93
CA SER A 86 -13.66 3.53 -6.28
C SER A 86 -13.84 2.22 -7.06
N VAL A 87 -14.78 1.37 -6.61
CA VAL A 87 -15.12 0.03 -7.16
C VAL A 87 -15.44 0.03 -8.68
N HIS A 88 -15.40 1.19 -9.35
CA HIS A 88 -15.59 1.37 -10.79
C HIS A 88 -14.32 1.75 -11.58
N ALA A 89 -13.14 1.27 -11.19
CA ALA A 89 -11.93 1.46 -11.99
C ALA A 89 -11.11 0.17 -12.14
N HIS A 90 -11.78 -0.94 -12.47
CA HIS A 90 -11.13 -2.11 -13.07
C HIS A 90 -10.76 -1.81 -14.53
N THR A 91 -10.04 -0.72 -14.79
CA THR A 91 -9.50 -0.49 -16.12
C THR A 91 -8.14 0.14 -15.95
N LEU A 92 -7.15 -0.73 -15.77
CA LEU A 92 -5.80 -0.55 -16.29
C LEU A 92 -5.19 0.82 -15.95
N HIS A 93 -4.83 1.05 -14.69
CA HIS A 93 -3.68 1.90 -14.43
C HIS A 93 -2.41 1.08 -14.60
N HIS A 94 -2.16 0.72 -15.86
CA HIS A 94 -0.84 0.36 -16.34
C HIS A 94 0.11 1.47 -15.89
N PHE A 95 1.07 1.07 -15.06
CA PHE A 95 2.17 1.89 -14.59
C PHE A 95 2.93 2.43 -15.81
N ASP A 96 2.74 3.69 -16.14
CA ASP A 96 3.57 4.40 -17.13
C ASP A 96 4.51 5.33 -16.37
N PRO A 97 5.74 4.91 -16.06
CA PRO A 97 6.69 5.75 -15.35
C PRO A 97 7.33 6.85 -16.22
N ASP A 98 6.87 7.07 -17.45
CA ASP A 98 7.54 7.98 -18.40
C ASP A 98 6.61 9.00 -19.09
N ARG A 99 5.42 9.28 -18.55
CA ARG A 99 4.53 10.28 -19.19
C ARG A 99 4.83 11.72 -18.79
N ARG A 100 5.92 12.21 -19.39
CA ARG A 100 6.21 13.58 -19.86
C ARG A 100 6.50 14.65 -18.80
N VAL A 101 7.79 14.94 -18.67
CA VAL A 101 8.23 16.34 -18.71
C VAL A 101 7.82 16.93 -20.06
N ALA A 102 6.83 17.83 -20.04
CA ALA A 102 6.44 18.59 -21.21
C ALA A 102 7.33 19.83 -21.36
N GLU A 103 7.56 20.20 -22.63
CA GLU A 103 7.80 21.58 -23.10
C GLU A 103 9.21 22.17 -22.84
N THR A 104 9.99 22.70 -23.80
CA THR A 104 9.68 23.43 -25.03
C THR A 104 10.87 23.31 -26.01
N ARG A 105 10.66 22.87 -27.26
CA ARG A 105 11.53 23.23 -28.41
C ARG A 105 10.71 23.26 -29.68
N GLN A 106 9.85 24.26 -29.78
CA GLN A 106 9.40 24.80 -31.06
C GLN A 106 9.93 26.24 -31.14
N HIS A 107 10.16 26.72 -32.36
CA HIS A 107 10.82 28.00 -32.71
C HIS A 107 12.36 27.88 -32.74
N THR A 108 13.05 27.85 -33.88
CA THR A 108 12.82 28.54 -35.15
C THR A 108 13.33 27.71 -36.34
N GLY A 109 12.47 27.49 -37.32
CA GLY A 109 12.95 27.35 -38.69
C GLY A 109 13.45 28.72 -39.16
N ARG A 110 14.70 28.79 -39.62
CA ARG A 110 15.06 29.76 -40.65
C ARG A 110 16.13 29.15 -41.54
N SER A 111 15.61 28.49 -42.57
CA SER A 111 16.31 28.22 -43.81
C SER A 111 16.82 29.53 -44.39
N TYR A 112 18.12 29.62 -44.65
CA TYR A 112 18.69 30.57 -45.58
C TYR A 112 19.49 29.78 -46.60
N GLY A 113 18.88 29.59 -47.78
CA GLY A 113 19.62 29.38 -49.02
C GLY A 113 19.66 30.70 -49.77
N ARG A 114 20.86 31.15 -50.15
CA ARG A 114 21.27 31.40 -51.54
C ARG A 114 22.75 31.76 -51.56
#